data_AF-A0A7K2VY86-F1
#
_entry.id   AF-A0A7K2VY86-F1
#
_cell.length_a   1.000
_cell.length_b   1.000
_cell.length_c   1.000
_cell.angle_alpha   90.00
_cell.angle_beta   90.00
_cell.angle_gamma   90.00
#
_symmetry.space_group_name_H-M   'P 1'
#
loop_
_entity.id
_entity.type
_entity.pdbx_description
1 polymer ?
#
loop_
_entity_poly.entity_id
_entity_poly.type
_entity_poly.pdbx_seq_one_letter_code
_entity_poly.pdbx_strand_id
1 'polypeptide(L)'
;PGKILLDVALAVALGGDCLADVAMLRAEPAVFGPVASDPTVSRLIDALAASGEKALRAIRAARAEVRRHVWRLADREAPDAGGTVTVDLDGVLVIAHSDKEDAAPTWKRTYGHH
;
A
#
# COMPACT_ATOMS: atom_id res chain seq x y z
N PRO A 1 8.39 -15.88 2.60
CA PRO A 1 8.27 -14.48 2.10
C PRO A 1 6.83 -13.92 2.11
N GLY A 2 5.86 -14.64 1.55
CA GLY A 2 4.48 -14.14 1.38
C GLY A 2 3.78 -13.71 2.68
N LYS A 3 3.90 -14.49 3.77
CA LYS A 3 3.33 -14.13 5.09
C LYS A 3 3.84 -12.78 5.58
N ILE A 4 5.15 -12.52 5.51
CA ILE A 4 5.74 -11.26 5.97
C ILE A 4 5.17 -10.06 5.19
N LEU A 5 4.97 -10.21 3.88
CA LEU A 5 4.32 -9.16 3.07
C LEU A 5 2.85 -8.96 3.46
N LEU A 6 2.13 -10.04 3.80
CA LEU A 6 0.77 -9.95 4.33
C LEU A 6 0.74 -9.21 5.67
N ASP A 7 1.67 -9.50 6.59
CA ASP A 7 1.77 -8.79 7.88
C ASP A 7 2.02 -7.30 7.70
N VAL A 8 2.96 -6.93 6.82
CA VAL A 8 3.23 -5.51 6.52
C VAL A 8 1.98 -4.85 5.93
N ALA A 9 1.31 -5.51 4.98
CA ALA A 9 0.08 -4.98 4.40
C ALA A 9 -1.04 -4.80 5.44
N LEU A 10 -1.14 -5.71 6.41
CA LEU A 10 -2.11 -5.64 7.49
C LEU A 10 -1.76 -4.54 8.49
N ALA A 11 -0.49 -4.36 8.84
CA ALA A 11 -0.04 -3.24 9.66
C ALA A 11 -0.43 -1.90 9.03
N VAL A 12 -0.21 -1.74 7.71
CA VAL A 12 -0.66 -0.54 6.96
C VAL A 12 -2.17 -0.38 7.00
N ALA A 13 -2.94 -1.46 6.80
CA ALA A 13 -4.39 -1.42 6.85
C ALA A 13 -4.95 -1.02 8.24
N LEU A 14 -4.19 -1.28 9.31
CA LEU A 14 -4.50 -0.87 10.67
C LEU A 14 -4.01 0.55 11.01
N GLY A 15 -3.42 1.26 10.05
CA GLY A 15 -2.96 2.64 10.22
C GLY A 15 -1.45 2.80 10.48
N GLY A 16 -0.67 1.72 10.37
CA GLY A 16 0.79 1.79 10.43
C GLY A 16 1.38 2.54 9.23
N ASP A 17 2.42 3.31 9.48
CA ASP A 17 3.15 4.11 8.48
C ASP A 17 4.62 3.69 8.34
N CYS A 18 5.09 2.75 9.16
CA CYS A 18 6.46 2.23 9.12
C CYS A 18 6.52 0.70 9.16
N LEU A 19 7.63 0.12 8.69
CA LEU A 19 7.82 -1.35 8.68
C LEU A 19 7.84 -1.97 10.09
N ALA A 20 8.17 -1.19 11.11
CA ALA A 20 8.22 -1.66 12.49
C ALA A 20 6.81 -1.81 13.12
N ASP A 21 5.77 -1.23 12.51
CA ASP A 21 4.39 -1.33 13.03
C ASP A 21 3.82 -2.76 12.97
N VAL A 22 4.50 -3.68 12.29
CA VAL A 22 4.25 -5.12 12.43
C VAL A 22 4.37 -5.61 13.88
N ALA A 23 5.04 -4.85 14.76
CA ALA A 23 5.06 -5.10 16.19
C ALA A 23 3.65 -5.11 16.82
N MET A 24 2.70 -4.32 16.29
CA MET A 24 1.30 -4.35 16.73
C MET A 24 0.66 -5.72 16.46
N LEU A 25 0.93 -6.32 15.31
CA LEU A 25 0.45 -7.68 15.00
C LEU A 25 1.14 -8.72 15.89
N ARG A 26 2.42 -8.52 16.18
CA ARG A 26 3.18 -9.40 17.06
C ARG A 26 2.67 -9.38 18.51
N ALA A 27 2.07 -8.26 18.93
CA ALA A 27 1.44 -8.14 20.24
C ALA A 27 0.17 -8.99 20.37
N GLU A 28 -0.45 -9.40 19.26
CA GLU A 28 -1.68 -10.19 19.21
C GLU A 28 -1.45 -11.56 18.52
N PRO A 29 -0.57 -12.42 19.06
CA PRO A 29 -0.19 -13.69 18.42
C PRO A 29 -1.35 -14.69 18.32
N ALA A 30 -2.39 -14.54 19.14
CA ALA A 30 -3.59 -15.36 19.05
C ALA A 30 -4.41 -15.08 17.78
N VAL A 31 -4.30 -13.87 17.22
CA VAL A 31 -5.01 -13.43 16.01
C VAL A 31 -4.13 -13.59 14.78
N PHE A 32 -2.87 -13.16 14.85
CA PHE A 32 -1.98 -13.03 13.68
C PHE A 32 -0.89 -14.12 13.59
N GLY A 33 -0.82 -14.99 14.59
CA GLY A 33 0.20 -16.03 14.67
C GLY A 33 1.62 -15.47 14.77
N PRO A 34 2.65 -16.25 14.37
CA PRO A 34 4.03 -15.80 14.37
C PRO A 34 4.27 -14.65 13.39
N VAL A 35 4.68 -13.48 13.88
CA VAL A 35 5.04 -12.30 13.08
C VAL A 35 6.55 -12.10 13.11
N ALA A 36 7.16 -11.93 11.93
CA ALA A 36 8.61 -11.78 11.80
C ALA A 36 9.13 -10.55 12.55
N SER A 37 10.38 -10.61 13.03
CA SER A 37 11.06 -9.47 13.65
C SER A 37 11.38 -8.37 12.63
N ASP A 38 11.54 -7.14 13.09
CA ASP A 38 11.77 -5.96 12.24
C ASP A 38 13.02 -6.12 11.34
N PRO A 39 14.17 -6.65 11.83
CA PRO A 39 15.31 -6.92 10.95
C PRO A 39 15.02 -7.98 9.88
N THR A 40 14.13 -8.92 10.15
CA THR A 40 13.72 -9.94 9.16
C THR A 40 12.81 -9.33 8.10
N VAL A 41 11.91 -8.42 8.49
CA VAL A 41 11.10 -7.64 7.56
C VAL A 41 12.01 -6.78 6.67
N SER A 42 12.92 -6.01 7.26
CA SER A 42 13.85 -5.14 6.53
C SER A 42 14.64 -5.93 5.47
N ARG A 43 15.28 -7.05 5.86
CA ARG A 43 16.04 -7.89 4.92
C ARG A 43 15.19 -8.45 3.78
N LEU A 44 13.92 -8.77 4.03
CA LEU A 44 13.02 -9.20 2.97
C LEU A 44 12.73 -8.06 2.00
N ILE A 45 12.46 -6.86 2.50
CA ILE A 45 12.23 -5.67 1.66
C ILE A 45 13.48 -5.37 0.82
N ASP A 46 14.68 -5.44 1.39
CA ASP A 46 15.94 -5.27 0.67
C ASP A 46 16.09 -6.31 -0.45
N ALA A 47 15.81 -7.59 -0.15
CA ALA A 47 15.88 -8.66 -1.14
C ALA A 47 14.87 -8.48 -2.30
N LEU A 48 13.67 -8.00 -1.99
CA LEU A 48 12.64 -7.69 -2.98
C LEU A 48 13.02 -6.47 -3.81
N ALA A 49 13.57 -5.43 -3.19
CA ALA A 49 14.06 -4.23 -3.87
C ALA A 49 15.20 -4.57 -4.83
N ALA A 50 16.17 -5.38 -4.40
CA ALA A 50 17.25 -5.88 -5.24
C ALA A 50 16.77 -6.74 -6.42
N SER A 51 15.60 -7.38 -6.29
CA SER A 51 14.98 -8.17 -7.36
C SER A 51 14.23 -7.32 -8.39
N GLY A 52 14.04 -6.01 -8.14
CA GLY A 52 13.44 -5.04 -9.03
C GLY A 52 12.14 -5.51 -9.69
N GLU A 53 12.09 -5.39 -11.02
CA GLU A 53 10.92 -5.71 -11.84
C GLU A 53 10.42 -7.16 -11.69
N LYS A 54 11.30 -8.12 -11.36
CA LYS A 54 10.88 -9.51 -11.15
C LYS A 54 9.97 -9.63 -9.93
N ALA A 55 10.34 -9.00 -8.82
CA ALA A 55 9.53 -9.00 -7.61
C ALA A 55 8.22 -8.23 -7.82
N LEU A 56 8.27 -7.06 -8.49
CA LEU A 56 7.07 -6.28 -8.79
C LEU A 56 6.07 -7.06 -9.64
N ARG A 57 6.52 -7.76 -10.69
CA ARG A 57 5.65 -8.61 -11.52
C ARG A 57 5.01 -9.72 -10.71
N ALA A 58 5.78 -10.41 -9.86
CA ALA A 58 5.24 -11.47 -9.02
C ALA A 58 4.18 -10.96 -8.03
N ILE A 59 4.43 -9.82 -7.37
CA ILE A 59 3.47 -9.21 -6.44
C ILE A 59 2.21 -8.74 -7.18
N ARG A 60 2.36 -8.10 -8.35
CA ARG A 60 1.23 -7.65 -9.17
C ARG A 60 0.36 -8.83 -9.63
N ALA A 61 0.99 -9.93 -10.05
CA ALA A 61 0.30 -11.15 -10.45
C ALA A 61 -0.50 -11.77 -9.29
N ALA A 62 0.14 -11.93 -8.13
CA ALA A 62 -0.51 -12.45 -6.93
C ALA A 62 -1.70 -11.57 -6.48
N ARG A 63 -1.51 -10.24 -6.45
CA ARG A 63 -2.60 -9.29 -6.13
C ARG A 63 -3.74 -9.37 -7.15
N ALA A 64 -3.45 -9.53 -8.43
CA ALA A 64 -4.48 -9.65 -9.46
C ALA A 64 -5.29 -10.94 -9.33
N GLU A 65 -4.63 -12.05 -9.02
CA GLU A 65 -5.28 -13.34 -8.78
C GLU A 65 -6.18 -13.31 -7.55
N VAL A 66 -5.65 -12.86 -6.41
CA VAL A 66 -6.40 -12.74 -5.16
C VAL A 66 -7.57 -11.78 -5.31
N ARG A 67 -7.38 -10.63 -5.98
CA ARG A 67 -8.48 -9.68 -6.25
C ARG A 67 -9.62 -10.32 -7.03
N ARG A 68 -9.32 -11.05 -8.12
CA ARG A 68 -10.35 -11.78 -8.88
C ARG A 68 -11.08 -12.79 -8.00
N HIS A 69 -10.38 -13.46 -7.09
CA HIS A 69 -11.00 -14.40 -6.17
C HIS A 69 -11.94 -13.71 -5.17
N VAL A 70 -11.47 -12.64 -4.53
CA VAL A 70 -12.25 -11.85 -3.55
C VAL A 70 -13.48 -11.23 -4.21
N TRP A 71 -13.36 -10.68 -5.42
CA TRP A 71 -14.51 -10.12 -6.14
C TRP A 71 -15.54 -11.19 -6.49
N ARG A 72 -15.13 -12.39 -6.92
CA ARG A 72 -16.07 -13.50 -7.10
C ARG A 72 -16.79 -13.90 -5.81
N LEU A 73 -16.12 -13.83 -4.67
CA LEU A 73 -16.72 -14.14 -3.37
C LEU A 73 -17.68 -13.04 -2.89
N ALA A 74 -17.40 -11.78 -3.23
CA ALA A 74 -18.24 -10.64 -2.88
C ALA A 74 -19.54 -10.56 -3.71
N ASP A 75 -19.58 -11.22 -4.87
CA ASP A 75 -20.74 -11.28 -5.77
C ASP A 75 -21.32 -9.88 -6.05
N ARG A 76 -22.54 -9.58 -5.58
CA ARG A 76 -23.21 -8.29 -5.80
C ARG A 76 -22.56 -7.12 -5.05
N GLU A 77 -21.76 -7.41 -4.02
CA GLU A 77 -21.00 -6.43 -3.24
C GLU A 77 -19.60 -6.19 -3.84
N ALA A 78 -19.25 -6.86 -4.94
CA ALA A 78 -17.97 -6.66 -5.59
C ALA A 78 -17.87 -5.25 -6.21
N PRO A 79 -16.70 -4.58 -6.16
CA PRO A 79 -16.51 -3.26 -6.75
C PRO A 79 -16.79 -3.18 -8.26
N ASP A 80 -16.76 -4.30 -8.97
CA ASP A 80 -17.03 -4.42 -10.40
C ASP A 80 -18.42 -4.98 -10.73
N ALA A 81 -19.29 -5.20 -9.73
CA ALA A 81 -20.62 -5.78 -9.93
C ALA A 81 -21.50 -4.98 -10.93
N GLY A 82 -21.25 -3.67 -11.05
CA GLY A 82 -21.91 -2.78 -12.03
C GLY A 82 -21.29 -2.76 -13.43
N GLY A 83 -20.28 -3.59 -13.72
CA GLY A 83 -19.53 -3.60 -14.99
C GLY A 83 -18.46 -2.52 -15.11
N THR A 84 -18.34 -1.64 -14.12
CA THR A 84 -17.31 -0.59 -14.01
C THR A 84 -16.76 -0.55 -12.60
N VAL A 85 -15.50 -0.14 -12.44
CA VAL A 85 -14.88 0.05 -11.13
C VAL A 85 -14.68 1.54 -10.89
N THR A 86 -15.27 2.08 -9.83
CA THR A 86 -15.02 3.45 -9.40
C THR A 86 -13.65 3.54 -8.73
N VAL A 87 -12.77 4.39 -9.27
CA VAL A 87 -11.48 4.70 -8.66
C VAL A 87 -11.59 6.08 -8.03
N ASP A 88 -11.62 6.12 -6.70
CA ASP A 88 -11.53 7.38 -5.96
C ASP A 88 -10.06 7.80 -5.85
N LEU A 89 -9.77 9.03 -6.28
CA LEU A 89 -8.41 9.57 -6.33
C LEU A 89 -8.35 10.78 -5.40
N ASP A 90 -8.00 10.52 -4.14
CA ASP A 90 -7.69 11.58 -3.19
C ASP A 90 -6.24 12.04 -3.34
N GLY A 91 -6.06 13.35 -3.56
CA GLY A 91 -4.75 13.98 -3.60
C GLY A 91 -4.60 14.98 -2.45
N VAL A 92 -3.57 14.82 -1.61
CA VAL A 92 -3.15 15.85 -0.65
C VAL A 92 -2.14 16.77 -1.34
N LEU A 93 -2.34 18.07 -1.23
CA LEU A 93 -1.40 19.03 -1.78
C LEU A 93 -0.23 19.21 -0.80
N VAL A 94 0.95 18.74 -1.19
CA VAL A 94 2.18 18.98 -0.43
C VAL A 94 2.78 20.29 -0.93
N ILE A 95 2.67 21.36 -0.13
CA ILE A 95 3.28 22.65 -0.45
C ILE A 95 4.79 22.55 -0.17
N ALA A 96 5.59 22.30 -1.19
CA ALA A 96 7.02 22.58 -1.14
C ALA A 96 7.21 24.06 -1.48
N HIS A 97 7.26 24.93 -0.45
CA HIS A 97 7.47 26.36 -0.66
C HIS A 97 8.84 26.61 -1.30
N SER A 98 8.83 27.28 -2.45
CA SER A 98 10.01 27.77 -3.15
C SER A 98 9.66 29.10 -3.78
N ASP A 99 10.35 30.18 -3.41
CA ASP A 99 10.24 31.51 -4.04
C ASP A 99 10.94 31.52 -5.42
N LYS A 100 10.47 30.68 -6.34
CA LYS A 100 10.93 30.68 -7.72
C LYS A 100 10.05 31.61 -8.55
N GLU A 101 10.66 32.30 -9.51
CA GLU A 101 9.93 33.11 -10.50
C GLU A 101 8.86 32.24 -11.19
N ASP A 102 7.67 32.82 -11.41
CA ASP A 102 6.48 32.21 -12.07
C ASP A 102 5.58 31.28 -11.26
N ALA A 103 5.63 31.31 -9.92
CA ALA A 103 4.62 30.61 -9.13
C ALA A 103 3.21 31.21 -9.31
N ALA A 104 2.21 30.34 -9.49
CA ALA A 104 0.83 30.71 -9.83
C ALA A 104 -0.18 30.07 -8.84
N PRO A 105 -1.39 30.64 -8.71
CA PRO A 105 -2.44 30.04 -7.90
C PRO A 105 -2.87 28.69 -8.46
N THR A 106 -2.93 27.67 -7.61
CA THR A 106 -3.41 26.33 -7.97
C THR A 106 -4.93 26.22 -7.87
N TRP A 107 -5.49 25.19 -8.50
CA TRP A 107 -6.93 24.87 -8.42
C TRP A 107 -7.43 24.68 -6.98
N LYS A 108 -6.56 24.24 -6.05
CA LYS A 108 -6.86 24.11 -4.62
C LYS A 108 -6.64 25.40 -3.82
N ARG A 109 -6.49 26.54 -4.50
CA ARG A 109 -6.26 27.88 -3.92
C ARG A 109 -4.99 27.98 -3.07
N THR A 110 -3.95 27.24 -3.44
CA THR A 110 -2.61 27.34 -2.84
C THR A 110 -1.63 27.91 -3.87
N TYR A 111 -0.35 28.10 -3.51
CA TYR A 111 0.68 28.73 -4.35
C TYR A 111 1.81 27.73 -4.65
N GLY A 112 2.21 27.58 -5.93
CA GLY A 112 3.27 26.65 -6.35
C GLY A 112 3.45 26.56 -7.88
N HIS A 113 4.28 25.63 -8.37
CA HIS A 113 4.43 25.33 -9.80
C HIS A 113 3.53 24.15 -10.23
N HIS A 114 3.09 24.17 -11.49
CA HIS A 114 2.33 23.08 -12.12
C HIS A 114 3.27 22.04 -12.73
#